data_AF-A0A317MRB7-F1
#
_entry.id   AF-A0A317MRB7-F1
#
_cell.length_a   1.000
_cell.length_b   1.000
_cell.length_c   1.000
_cell.angle_alpha   90.00
_cell.angle_beta   90.00
_cell.angle_gamma   90.00
#
_symmetry.space_group_name_H-M   'P 1'
#
loop_
_entity.id
_entity.type
_entity.pdbx_description
1 polymer ?
#
loop_
_entity_poly.entity_id
_entity_poly.type
_entity_poly.pdbx_seq_one_letter_code
_entity_poly.pdbx_strand_id
1 'polypeptide(L)'
;MTNRETLKNIIDAHLKICVENEFNQYPGEIESEMTDHTLVSEEDWGRWFPIDSTVTDGDIESFEKQLGYKLPDDYRTFLRYKHFYELHISASFCSHPVNTWLKHQHKMIFDGWPADELIEKGLIPFADWSDLRFTLL
;
A
#
# COMPACT_ATOMS: atom_id res chain seq x y z
N MET A 1 -15.57 -9.33 16.93
CA MET A 1 -14.52 -9.10 15.93
C MET A 1 -13.27 -8.65 16.67
N THR A 2 -12.15 -9.31 16.40
CA THR A 2 -10.84 -8.83 16.87
C THR A 2 -10.39 -7.62 16.06
N ASN A 3 -9.47 -6.79 16.58
CA ASN A 3 -8.93 -5.65 15.83
C ASN A 3 -8.34 -6.06 14.47
N ARG A 4 -7.73 -7.24 14.39
CA ARG A 4 -7.16 -7.80 13.15
C ARG A 4 -8.24 -8.13 12.11
N GLU A 5 -9.36 -8.71 12.54
CA GLU A 5 -10.50 -8.98 11.64
C GLU A 5 -11.12 -7.68 11.14
N THR A 6 -11.29 -6.69 12.03
CA THR A 6 -11.80 -5.37 11.66
C THR A 6 -10.90 -4.70 10.62
N LEU A 7 -9.57 -4.71 10.83
CA LEU A 7 -8.59 -4.16 9.88
C LEU A 7 -8.74 -4.81 8.49
N LYS A 8 -8.76 -6.13 8.43
CA LYS A 8 -8.90 -6.90 7.19
C LYS A 8 -10.18 -6.56 6.45
N ASN A 9 -11.31 -6.52 7.16
CA ASN A 9 -12.60 -6.18 6.59
C ASN A 9 -12.64 -4.75 6.03
N ILE A 10 -11.98 -3.80 6.69
CA ILE A 10 -11.87 -2.42 6.20
C ILE A 10 -11.06 -2.39 4.89
N ILE A 11 -9.92 -3.08 4.84
CA ILE A 11 -9.06 -3.14 3.65
C ILE A 11 -9.83 -3.77 2.48
N ASP A 12 -10.45 -4.93 2.69
CA ASP A 12 -11.22 -5.62 1.65
C ASP A 12 -12.37 -4.77 1.13
N ALA A 13 -13.10 -4.07 2.02
CA ALA A 13 -14.20 -3.21 1.61
C ALA A 13 -13.74 -2.09 0.67
N HIS A 14 -12.62 -1.43 0.97
CA HIS A 14 -12.11 -0.33 0.15
C HIS A 14 -11.48 -0.82 -1.16
N LEU A 15 -10.72 -1.92 -1.12
CA LEU A 15 -10.19 -2.55 -2.33
C LEU A 15 -11.31 -3.04 -3.26
N LYS A 16 -12.38 -3.60 -2.69
CA LYS A 16 -13.56 -4.00 -3.44
C LYS A 16 -14.21 -2.80 -4.13
N ILE A 17 -14.42 -1.69 -3.41
CA ILE A 17 -14.94 -0.43 -4.00
C ILE A 17 -14.03 0.05 -5.14
N CYS A 18 -12.70 0.02 -4.95
CA CYS A 18 -11.74 0.41 -5.98
C CYS A 18 -11.90 -0.41 -7.27
N VAL A 19 -12.00 -1.73 -7.16
CA VAL A 19 -12.16 -2.63 -8.31
C VAL A 19 -13.56 -2.49 -8.94
N GLU A 20 -14.63 -2.46 -8.14
CA GLU A 20 -16.02 -2.38 -8.65
C GLU A 20 -16.32 -1.06 -9.38
N ASN A 21 -15.62 0.01 -9.03
CA ASN A 21 -15.77 1.32 -9.69
C ASN A 21 -14.68 1.58 -10.75
N GLU A 22 -13.87 0.57 -11.08
CA GLU A 22 -12.78 0.68 -12.05
C GLU A 22 -11.73 1.76 -11.70
N PHE A 23 -11.56 2.09 -10.42
CA PHE A 23 -10.50 2.98 -9.94
C PHE A 23 -9.13 2.29 -9.86
N ASN A 24 -9.07 1.00 -10.18
CA ASN A 24 -7.84 0.22 -10.22
C ASN A 24 -7.06 0.38 -11.54
N GLN A 25 -7.14 1.56 -12.15
CA GLN A 25 -6.33 1.93 -13.31
C GLN A 25 -5.00 2.50 -12.83
N TYR A 26 -3.90 2.02 -13.39
CA TYR A 26 -2.57 2.50 -13.01
C TYR A 26 -1.74 2.83 -14.26
N PRO A 27 -1.08 4.00 -14.29
CA PRO A 27 -0.22 4.37 -15.41
C PRO A 27 1.11 3.62 -15.32
N GLY A 28 1.48 2.93 -16.40
CA GLY A 28 2.76 2.22 -16.50
C GLY A 28 2.70 0.73 -16.18
N GLU A 29 3.86 0.14 -15.87
CA GLU A 29 4.02 -1.29 -15.68
C GLU A 29 3.40 -1.75 -14.35
N ILE A 30 2.59 -2.81 -14.42
CA ILE A 30 1.99 -3.51 -13.30
C ILE A 30 2.63 -4.89 -13.22
N GLU A 31 2.92 -5.40 -12.02
CA GLU A 31 3.42 -6.76 -11.86
C GLU A 31 2.44 -7.77 -12.48
N SER A 32 2.97 -8.75 -13.21
CA SER A 32 2.18 -9.76 -13.93
C SER A 32 1.19 -10.51 -13.03
N GLU A 33 1.56 -10.74 -11.78
CA GLU A 33 0.78 -11.44 -10.76
C GLU A 33 -0.42 -10.62 -10.29
N MET A 34 -0.40 -9.31 -10.54
CA MET A 34 -1.40 -8.34 -10.12
C MET A 34 -2.19 -7.76 -11.29
N THR A 35 -2.01 -8.23 -12.52
CA THR A 35 -2.76 -7.75 -13.69
C THR A 35 -3.51 -8.91 -14.35
N ASP A 36 -4.64 -8.59 -15.00
CA ASP A 36 -5.30 -9.55 -15.88
C ASP A 36 -4.75 -9.39 -17.30
N HIS A 37 -3.93 -10.35 -17.74
CA HIS A 37 -3.36 -10.37 -19.08
C HIS A 37 -4.41 -10.57 -20.19
N THR A 38 -5.65 -10.90 -19.85
CA THR A 38 -6.74 -11.05 -20.82
C THR A 38 -7.40 -9.73 -21.18
N LEU A 39 -7.21 -8.69 -20.37
CA LEU A 39 -7.68 -7.34 -20.65
C LEU A 39 -6.64 -6.61 -21.50
N VAL A 40 -7.00 -6.32 -22.75
CA VAL A 40 -6.17 -5.49 -23.64
C VAL A 40 -6.06 -4.10 -23.01
N SER A 41 -4.86 -3.74 -22.53
CA SER A 41 -4.59 -2.39 -22.03
C SER A 41 -4.63 -1.41 -23.19
N GLU A 42 -5.28 -0.25 -23.00
CA GLU A 42 -4.96 0.92 -23.80
C GLU A 42 -3.47 1.23 -23.58
N GLU A 43 -2.77 1.70 -24.62
CA GLU A 43 -1.30 1.60 -24.77
C GLU A 43 -0.44 2.12 -23.59
N ASP A 44 -1.02 2.85 -22.61
CA ASP A 44 -0.33 3.41 -21.44
C ASP A 44 -0.95 3.09 -20.06
N TRP A 45 -2.11 2.43 -19.98
CA TRP A 45 -2.84 2.21 -18.72
C TRP A 45 -3.27 0.75 -18.54
N GLY A 46 -2.80 0.15 -17.44
CA GLY A 46 -3.19 -1.20 -17.03
C GLY A 46 -4.22 -1.21 -15.89
N ARG A 47 -4.87 -2.35 -15.68
CA ARG A 47 -5.76 -2.60 -14.53
C ARG A 47 -5.10 -3.56 -13.57
N TRP A 48 -4.91 -3.14 -12.31
CA TRP A 48 -4.34 -4.00 -11.27
C TRP A 48 -5.43 -4.64 -10.41
N PHE A 49 -5.14 -5.78 -9.81
CA PHE A 49 -6.03 -6.48 -8.89
C PHE A 49 -5.31 -6.78 -7.57
N PRO A 50 -5.99 -6.59 -6.43
CA PRO A 50 -5.41 -6.91 -5.15
C PRO A 50 -5.25 -8.42 -5.00
N ILE A 51 -4.09 -8.86 -4.50
CA ILE A 51 -3.79 -10.26 -4.24
C ILE A 51 -3.38 -10.46 -2.78
N ASP A 52 -3.39 -11.70 -2.32
CA ASP A 52 -2.87 -12.04 -0.99
C ASP A 52 -1.40 -11.65 -0.88
N SER A 53 -1.04 -11.04 0.24
CA SER A 53 0.34 -10.61 0.46
C SER A 53 1.27 -11.81 0.61
N THR A 54 2.43 -11.75 -0.04
CA THR A 54 3.52 -12.72 0.10
C THR A 54 4.54 -12.32 1.17
N VAL A 55 4.34 -11.17 1.84
CA VAL A 55 5.24 -10.67 2.88
C VAL A 55 5.33 -11.64 4.06
N THR A 56 6.55 -12.05 4.36
CA THR A 56 6.86 -12.97 5.45
C THR A 56 7.27 -12.23 6.72
N ASP A 57 7.27 -12.93 7.87
CA ASP A 57 7.82 -12.37 9.10
C ASP A 57 9.33 -12.05 8.97
N GLY A 58 10.08 -12.82 8.17
CA GLY A 58 11.49 -12.55 7.89
C GLY A 58 11.71 -11.24 7.12
N ASP A 59 10.82 -10.91 6.19
CA ASP A 59 10.88 -9.64 5.46
C ASP A 59 10.62 -8.46 6.39
N ILE A 60 9.61 -8.58 7.27
CA ILE A 60 9.29 -7.57 8.28
C ILE A 60 10.47 -7.38 9.24
N GLU A 61 11.08 -8.45 9.74
CA GLU A 61 12.24 -8.37 10.62
C GLU A 61 13.44 -7.70 9.94
N SER A 62 13.68 -7.99 8.66
CA SER A 62 14.72 -7.34 7.85
C SER A 62 14.45 -5.84 7.71
N PHE A 63 13.20 -5.47 7.49
CA PHE A 63 12.79 -4.07 7.36
C PHE A 63 12.89 -3.32 8.71
N GLU A 64 12.43 -3.92 9.81
CA GLU A 64 12.58 -3.36 11.16
C GLU A 64 14.05 -3.14 11.56
N LYS A 65 14.95 -4.03 11.15
CA LYS A 65 16.41 -3.85 11.36
C LYS A 65 16.95 -2.63 10.62
N GLN A 66 16.45 -2.35 9.41
CA GLN A 66 16.83 -1.17 8.63
C GLN A 66 16.28 0.11 9.25
N LEU A 67 15.05 0.06 9.78
CA LEU A 67 14.43 1.19 10.46
C LEU A 67 15.02 1.48 11.85
N GLY A 68 15.56 0.46 12.53
CA GLY A 68 16.02 0.56 13.92
C GLY A 68 14.91 0.49 14.97
N TYR A 69 13.65 0.30 14.55
CA TYR A 69 12.47 0.24 15.42
C TYR A 69 11.57 -0.95 15.06
N LYS A 70 10.79 -1.39 16.06
CA LYS A 70 9.74 -2.39 15.85
C LYS A 70 8.47 -1.76 15.31
N LEU A 71 7.87 -2.38 14.30
CA LEU A 71 6.60 -1.94 13.75
C LEU A 71 5.45 -2.37 14.68
N PRO A 72 4.42 -1.53 14.84
CA PRO A 72 3.21 -1.93 15.55
C PRO A 72 2.58 -3.19 14.94
N ASP A 73 2.02 -4.07 15.78
CA ASP A 73 1.44 -5.34 15.32
C ASP A 73 0.32 -5.18 14.29
N ASP A 74 -0.47 -4.11 14.40
CA ASP A 74 -1.52 -3.81 13.44
C ASP A 74 -0.94 -3.42 12.08
N TYR A 75 0.19 -2.69 12.06
CA TYR A 75 0.88 -2.34 10.82
C TYR A 75 1.59 -3.56 10.19
N ARG A 76 2.15 -4.45 11.01
CA ARG A 76 2.65 -5.76 10.55
C ARG A 76 1.53 -6.58 9.92
N THR A 77 0.34 -6.57 10.53
CA THR A 77 -0.85 -7.24 9.98
C THR A 77 -1.28 -6.61 8.66
N PHE A 78 -1.26 -5.29 8.56
CA PHE A 78 -1.56 -4.53 7.34
C PHE A 78 -0.64 -4.92 6.18
N LEU A 79 0.68 -4.84 6.37
CA LEU A 79 1.68 -5.18 5.35
C LEU A 79 1.59 -6.65 4.90
N ARG A 80 1.17 -7.54 5.80
CA ARG A 80 1.05 -8.97 5.50
C ARG A 80 -0.30 -9.39 4.91
N TYR A 81 -1.22 -8.45 4.68
CA TYR A 81 -2.58 -8.81 4.30
C TYR A 81 -2.79 -8.88 2.79
N LYS A 82 -2.58 -7.77 2.08
CA LYS A 82 -2.84 -7.67 0.64
C LYS A 82 -1.75 -6.87 -0.07
N HIS A 83 -1.42 -7.26 -1.29
CA HIS A 83 -0.74 -6.40 -2.24
C HIS A 83 -1.75 -5.58 -3.01
N PHE A 84 -1.43 -4.30 -3.23
CA PHE A 84 -2.27 -3.33 -3.94
C PHE A 84 -1.40 -2.19 -4.49
N TYR A 85 -1.85 -1.54 -5.56
CA TYR A 85 -1.20 -0.33 -6.06
C TYR A 85 -1.68 0.92 -5.35
N GLU A 86 -3.00 1.03 -5.15
CA GLU A 86 -3.62 2.17 -4.49
C GLU A 86 -4.62 1.71 -3.43
N LEU A 87 -4.62 2.39 -2.27
CA LEU A 87 -5.58 2.15 -1.21
C LEU A 87 -5.91 3.47 -0.51
N HIS A 88 -7.18 3.88 -0.63
CA HIS A 88 -7.68 5.12 -0.04
C HIS A 88 -8.69 4.79 1.07
N ILE A 89 -8.30 5.01 2.32
CA ILE A 89 -9.16 4.88 3.51
C ILE A 89 -9.09 6.21 4.28
N SER A 90 -9.75 7.24 3.75
CA SER A 90 -9.62 8.66 4.18
C SER A 90 -8.24 9.29 3.97
N ALA A 91 -7.17 8.49 4.00
CA ALA A 91 -5.83 8.80 3.57
C ALA A 91 -5.38 7.80 2.49
N SER A 92 -4.36 8.17 1.72
CA SER A 92 -3.74 7.35 0.69
C SER A 92 -2.59 6.57 1.29
N PHE A 93 -2.72 5.26 1.40
CA PHE A 93 -1.67 4.41 1.97
C PHE A 93 -0.53 4.20 0.98
N CYS A 94 0.67 3.90 1.50
CA CYS A 94 1.80 3.55 0.66
C CYS A 94 1.44 2.39 -0.29
N SER A 95 1.74 2.57 -1.57
CA SER A 95 1.56 1.53 -2.57
C SER A 95 2.35 0.29 -2.20
N HIS A 96 1.74 -0.88 -2.34
CA HIS A 96 2.25 -2.15 -1.83
C HIS A 96 2.27 -3.25 -2.91
N PRO A 97 2.97 -3.08 -4.05
CA PRO A 97 2.97 -4.08 -5.11
C PRO A 97 3.83 -5.31 -4.74
N VAL A 98 3.47 -6.48 -5.25
CA VAL A 98 4.01 -7.78 -4.80
C VAL A 98 5.54 -7.87 -4.83
N ASN A 99 6.16 -7.35 -5.89
CA ASN A 99 7.62 -7.46 -6.07
C ASN A 99 8.38 -6.21 -5.62
N THR A 100 7.69 -5.09 -5.40
CA THR A 100 8.32 -3.78 -5.20
C THR A 100 7.85 -3.03 -3.95
N TRP A 101 7.01 -3.64 -3.10
CA TRP A 101 6.47 -3.01 -1.89
C TRP A 101 7.56 -2.43 -0.98
N LEU A 102 8.67 -3.16 -0.76
CA LEU A 102 9.72 -2.68 0.14
C LEU A 102 10.38 -1.42 -0.42
N LYS A 103 10.58 -1.35 -1.74
CA LYS A 103 11.09 -0.14 -2.42
C LYS A 103 10.14 1.03 -2.23
N HIS A 104 8.83 0.79 -2.30
CA HIS A 104 7.81 1.83 -2.08
C HIS A 104 7.81 2.32 -0.62
N GLN A 105 7.90 1.40 0.35
CA GLN A 105 8.08 1.76 1.76
C GLN A 105 9.34 2.58 1.99
N HIS A 106 10.47 2.16 1.42
CA HIS A 106 11.73 2.89 1.55
C HIS A 106 11.61 4.30 0.97
N LYS A 107 11.03 4.44 -0.22
CA LYS A 107 10.84 5.74 -0.85
C LYS A 107 9.97 6.66 0.02
N MET A 108 8.84 6.16 0.55
CA MET A 108 7.97 6.97 1.42
C MET A 108 8.69 7.39 2.71
N ILE A 109 9.52 6.52 3.28
CA ILE A 109 10.13 6.72 4.59
C ILE A 109 11.41 7.55 4.53
N PHE A 110 12.28 7.30 3.55
CA PHE A 110 13.61 7.89 3.47
C PHE A 110 13.72 9.01 2.43
N ASP A 111 12.98 8.91 1.32
CA ASP A 111 13.04 9.90 0.23
C ASP A 111 11.89 10.93 0.30
N GLY A 112 10.98 10.77 1.26
CA GLY A 112 9.77 11.56 1.44
C GLY A 112 9.95 12.78 2.36
N TRP A 113 9.04 12.92 3.33
CA TRP A 113 9.15 13.90 4.42
C TRP A 113 10.53 13.86 5.07
N PRO A 114 11.03 14.96 5.71
CA PRO A 114 12.34 14.99 6.36
C PRO A 114 12.50 13.82 7.34
N ALA A 115 13.08 12.74 6.82
CA ALA A 115 13.16 11.43 7.46
C ALA A 115 13.96 11.53 8.75
N ASP A 116 14.98 12.39 8.73
CA ASP A 116 15.83 12.74 9.86
C ASP A 116 15.02 13.26 11.07
N GLU A 117 13.90 13.98 10.84
CA GLU A 117 13.11 14.53 11.95
C GLU A 117 12.06 13.58 12.52
N LEU A 118 11.65 12.57 11.75
CA LEU A 118 10.60 11.61 12.10
C LEU A 118 11.18 10.30 12.61
N ILE A 119 12.15 9.72 11.88
CA ILE A 119 12.73 8.42 12.19
C ILE A 119 13.50 8.47 13.51
N GLU A 120 14.24 9.55 13.79
CA GLU A 120 14.93 9.74 15.08
C GLU A 120 13.96 9.73 16.29
N LYS A 121 12.67 10.01 16.05
CA LYS A 121 11.62 10.00 17.08
C LYS A 121 10.82 8.69 17.11
N GLY A 122 11.19 7.70 16.29
CA GLY A 122 10.44 6.46 16.11
C GLY A 122 9.11 6.65 15.36
N LEU A 123 8.97 7.73 14.59
CA LEU A 123 7.82 8.01 13.75
C LEU A 123 8.13 7.61 12.30
N ILE A 124 7.18 6.95 11.64
CA ILE A 124 7.35 6.43 10.28
C ILE A 124 6.15 6.88 9.44
N PRO A 125 6.37 7.56 8.30
CA PRO A 125 5.28 7.83 7.37
C PRO A 125 4.79 6.53 6.72
N PHE A 126 3.48 6.31 6.74
CA PHE A 126 2.84 5.10 6.19
C PHE A 126 1.61 5.39 5.31
N ALA A 127 1.14 6.64 5.31
CA ALA A 127 0.05 7.13 4.48
C ALA A 127 0.20 8.65 4.29
N ASP A 128 -0.27 9.14 3.15
CA ASP A 128 -0.35 10.55 2.82
C ASP A 128 -1.80 11.02 2.84
N TRP A 129 -2.03 12.19 3.42
CA TRP A 129 -3.29 12.90 3.26
C TRP A 129 -3.22 13.71 1.97
N SER A 130 -4.05 13.40 0.98
CA SER A 130 -4.20 14.31 -0.15
C SER A 130 -5.07 15.49 0.30
N ASP A 131 -4.51 16.70 0.36
CA ASP A 131 -5.26 17.94 0.56
C ASP A 131 -6.15 18.33 -0.65
N LEU A 132 -6.41 17.37 -1.56
CA LEU A 132 -7.23 17.56 -2.75
C LEU A 132 -8.70 17.68 -2.34
N ARG A 133 -9.10 18.91 -2.01
CA ARG A 133 -10.50 19.33 -1.93
C ARG A 133 -11.08 19.34 -3.35
N PHE A 134 -11.72 18.26 -3.77
CA PHE A 134 -12.64 18.35 -4.90
C PHE A 134 -13.91 19.07 -4.42
N THR A 135 -14.12 20.30 -4.89
CA THR A 135 -15.45 20.91 -4.89
C THR A 135 -16.11 20.49 -6.20
N LEU A 136 -17.14 19.65 -6.13
CA LEU A 136 -18.01 19.42 -7.29
C LEU A 136 -18.67 20.76 -7.65
N LEU A 137 -18.47 21.22 -8.89
CA LEU A 137 -19.25 22.30 -9.51
C LEU A 137 -20.52 21.73 -10.14
#